data_AF-A0AAV8X0E2-F1
#
_entry.id   AF-A0AAV8X0E2-F1
#
_cell.length_a   1.000
_cell.length_b   1.000
_cell.length_c   1.000
_cell.angle_alpha   90.00
_cell.angle_beta   90.00
_cell.angle_gamma   90.00
#
_symmetry.space_group_name_H-M   'P 1'
#
loop_
_entity.id
_entity.type
_entity.pdbx_description
1 polymer ?
#
loop_
_entity_poly.entity_id
_entity_poly.type
_entity_poly.pdbx_seq_one_letter_code
_entity_poly.pdbx_strand_id
1 'polypeptide(L)'
;MKIIVLMLAHKELFYVHRKIVKNYMYWVVQYIGKSEDVIQYYFQINVFSDQFQNRKVTISENCQDDIKDDITEIIDSGYAAGVPIPVLDSYKNENGHVWYNISIKKA
;
A
#
# COMPACT_ATOMS: atom_id res chain seq x y z
N MET A 1 3.89 6.12 13.51
CA MET A 1 2.53 5.58 13.69
C MET A 1 2.34 4.40 12.73
N LYS A 2 2.18 3.18 13.25
CA LYS A 2 1.88 1.97 12.47
C LYS A 2 0.35 1.87 12.37
N ILE A 3 -0.19 1.80 11.16
CA ILE A 3 -1.60 1.48 10.95
C ILE A 3 -1.65 0.14 10.22
N ILE A 4 -2.48 -0.77 10.73
CA ILE A 4 -2.77 -2.07 10.12
C ILE A 4 -4.28 -2.13 9.97
N VAL A 5 -4.75 -2.48 8.78
CA VAL A 5 -6.17 -2.66 8.47
C VAL A 5 -6.35 -4.06 7.89
N LEU A 6 -7.37 -4.78 8.36
CA LEU A 6 -7.79 -6.02 7.74
C LEU A 6 -8.70 -5.71 6.54
N MET A 7 -8.39 -6.28 5.38
CA MET A 7 -9.13 -6.07 4.15
C MET A 7 -9.57 -7.41 3.56
N LEU A 8 -10.85 -7.51 3.19
CA LEU A 8 -11.40 -8.65 2.44
C LEU A 8 -11.37 -8.32 0.95
N ALA A 9 -10.79 -9.19 0.13
CA ALA A 9 -10.81 -9.08 -1.33
C ALA A 9 -10.78 -10.48 -1.96
N HIS A 10 -11.52 -10.71 -3.04
CA HIS A 10 -11.53 -12.02 -3.73
C HIS A 10 -11.90 -13.22 -2.84
N LYS A 11 -12.67 -13.00 -1.76
CA LYS A 11 -12.99 -13.97 -0.68
C LYS A 11 -11.80 -14.37 0.21
N GLU A 12 -10.70 -13.63 0.11
CA GLU A 12 -9.49 -13.79 0.89
C GLU A 12 -9.25 -12.61 1.82
N LEU A 13 -8.47 -12.83 2.88
CA LEU A 13 -8.12 -11.81 3.87
C LEU A 13 -6.69 -11.32 3.69
N PHE A 14 -6.50 -10.02 3.94
CA PHE A 14 -5.21 -9.37 3.78
C PHE A 14 -4.98 -8.37 4.91
N TYR A 15 -3.75 -8.31 5.42
CA TYR A 15 -3.29 -7.19 6.22
C TYR A 15 -2.77 -6.09 5.31
N VAL A 16 -3.30 -4.89 5.47
CA VAL A 16 -2.81 -3.68 4.79
C VAL A 16 -2.08 -2.84 5.81
N HIS A 17 -0.77 -2.73 5.63
CA HIS A 17 0.10 -1.97 6.51
C HIS A 17 0.46 -0.64 5.88
N ARG A 18 0.57 0.39 6.72
CA ARG A 18 1.12 1.69 6.36
C ARG A 18 2.17 2.12 7.37
N LYS A 19 3.34 2.53 6.86
CA LYS A 19 4.45 3.02 7.69
C LYS A 19 5.16 4.18 6.99
N ILE A 20 5.48 5.22 7.73
CA ILE A 20 6.38 6.28 7.27
C ILE A 20 7.78 5.93 7.76
N VAL A 21 8.74 5.88 6.85
CA VAL A 21 10.15 5.63 7.14
C VAL A 21 10.98 6.68 6.43
N LYS A 22 11.80 7.43 7.20
CA LYS A 22 12.54 8.60 6.70
C LYS A 22 11.59 9.56 5.95
N ASN A 23 11.82 9.80 4.67
CA ASN A 23 11.05 10.72 3.83
C ASN A 23 10.10 9.99 2.85
N TYR A 24 9.67 8.78 3.19
CA TYR A 24 8.81 7.94 2.35
C TYR A 24 7.60 7.43 3.15
N MET A 25 6.45 7.33 2.48
CA MET A 25 5.32 6.55 2.94
C MET A 25 5.33 5.21 2.20
N TYR A 26 5.32 4.12 2.98
CA TYR A 26 5.28 2.76 2.48
C TYR A 26 3.93 2.12 2.78
N TRP A 27 3.49 1.31 1.84
CA TRP A 27 2.41 0.37 1.99
C TRP A 27 2.89 -1.04 1.68
N VAL A 28 2.45 -1.98 2.49
CA VAL A 28 2.71 -3.40 2.35
C VAL A 28 1.37 -4.11 2.53
N VAL A 29 1.06 -5.07 1.65
CA VAL A 29 -0.13 -5.90 1.78
C VAL A 29 0.32 -7.34 1.97
N GLN A 30 -0.05 -7.95 3.10
CA GLN A 30 0.22 -9.35 3.40
C GLN A 30 -1.06 -10.19 3.20
N TYR A 31 -0.96 -11.29 2.47
CA TYR A 31 -2.04 -12.26 2.29
C TYR A 31 -2.08 -13.22 3.48
N ILE A 32 -3.27 -13.40 4.06
CA ILE A 32 -3.50 -14.31 5.18
C ILE A 32 -3.95 -15.66 4.60
N GLY A 33 -3.02 -16.56 4.40
CA GLY A 33 -3.28 -17.86 3.77
C GLY A 33 -2.00 -18.63 3.47
N LYS A 34 -2.04 -19.51 2.47
CA LYS A 34 -0.84 -20.27 2.09
C LYS A 34 0.12 -19.40 1.27
N SER A 35 1.41 -19.45 1.59
CA SER A 35 2.44 -18.68 0.89
C SER A 35 2.49 -18.96 -0.62
N GLU A 36 2.16 -20.17 -1.06
CA GLU A 36 2.12 -20.54 -2.48
C GLU A 36 1.02 -19.81 -3.28
N ASP A 37 -0.04 -19.34 -2.61
CA ASP A 37 -1.17 -18.66 -3.25
C ASP A 37 -0.96 -17.14 -3.36
N VAL A 38 0.01 -16.57 -2.63
CA VAL A 38 0.23 -15.11 -2.62
C VAL A 38 0.57 -14.55 -3.99
N ILE A 39 1.25 -15.33 -4.83
CA ILE A 39 1.67 -14.96 -6.18
C ILE A 39 0.48 -14.63 -7.10
N GLN A 40 -0.73 -15.06 -6.71
CA GLN A 40 -1.96 -14.76 -7.44
C GLN A 40 -2.43 -13.32 -7.20
N TYR A 41 -1.84 -12.58 -6.27
CA TYR A 41 -2.34 -11.29 -5.81
C TYR A 41 -1.29 -10.20 -5.87
N TYR A 42 -1.72 -9.03 -6.35
CA TYR A 42 -0.98 -7.77 -6.20
C TYR A 42 -1.93 -6.70 -5.71
N PHE A 43 -1.39 -5.65 -5.11
CA PHE A 43 -2.17 -4.49 -4.70
C PHE A 43 -1.82 -3.29 -5.57
N GLN A 44 -2.80 -2.40 -5.73
CA GLN A 44 -2.65 -1.12 -6.40
C GLN A 44 -3.11 -0.02 -5.46
N ILE A 45 -2.30 1.01 -5.33
CA ILE A 45 -2.58 2.23 -4.59
C ILE A 45 -2.81 3.34 -5.59
N ASN A 46 -3.95 4.03 -5.50
CA ASN A 46 -4.17 5.25 -6.24
C ASN A 46 -4.23 6.42 -5.25
N VAL A 47 -3.23 7.30 -5.32
CA VAL A 47 -3.21 8.59 -4.63
C VAL A 47 -3.83 9.62 -5.56
N PHE A 48 -4.77 10.41 -5.06
CA PHE A 48 -5.49 11.41 -5.84
C PHE A 48 -5.72 12.67 -5.02
N SER A 49 -5.92 13.79 -5.73
CA SER A 49 -6.22 15.11 -5.15
C SER A 49 -7.53 15.63 -5.74
N ASP A 50 -8.28 16.39 -4.95
CA ASP A 50 -9.46 17.13 -5.38
C ASP A 50 -9.12 18.46 -6.07
N GLN A 51 -7.87 18.95 -5.92
CA GLN A 51 -7.43 20.23 -6.45
C GLN A 51 -7.30 20.27 -7.98
N PHE A 52 -7.08 19.12 -8.63
CA PHE A 52 -6.88 19.03 -10.07
C PHE A 52 -7.64 17.84 -10.66
N GLN A 53 -8.49 18.10 -11.65
CA GLN A 53 -9.21 17.04 -12.34
C GLN A 53 -8.22 16.04 -12.96
N ASN A 54 -8.44 14.75 -12.70
CA ASN A 54 -7.70 13.60 -13.26
C ASN A 54 -6.23 13.43 -12.84
N ARG A 55 -5.71 14.20 -11.87
CA ARG A 55 -4.34 14.00 -11.38
C ARG A 55 -4.30 12.83 -10.39
N LYS A 56 -3.55 11.78 -10.71
CA LYS A 56 -3.35 10.61 -9.84
C LYS A 56 -1.93 10.05 -9.93
N VAL A 57 -1.45 9.49 -8.82
CA VAL A 57 -0.31 8.56 -8.82
C VAL A 57 -0.86 7.17 -8.59
N THR A 58 -0.48 6.23 -9.43
CA THR A 58 -0.78 4.82 -9.26
C THR A 58 0.52 4.07 -9.00
N ILE A 59 0.59 3.33 -7.91
CA ILE A 59 1.70 2.41 -7.61
C ILE A 59 1.09 1.02 -7.42
N SER A 60 1.75 0.00 -7.97
CA SER A 60 1.36 -1.39 -7.76
C SER A 60 2.55 -2.18 -7.28
N GLU A 61 2.31 -3.17 -6.43
CA GLU A 61 3.32 -4.11 -5.96
C GLU A 61 2.65 -5.45 -5.59
N ASN A 62 3.42 -6.53 -5.62
CA ASN A 62 2.96 -7.86 -5.22
C ASN A 62 2.59 -7.91 -3.74
N CYS A 63 1.55 -8.66 -3.42
CA CYS A 63 1.27 -9.02 -2.03
C CYS A 63 2.41 -9.90 -1.48
N GLN A 64 2.61 -9.84 -0.17
CA GLN A 64 3.61 -10.64 0.55
C GLN A 64 2.90 -11.70 1.39
N ASP A 65 3.59 -12.78 1.75
CA ASP A 65 3.06 -13.70 2.75
C ASP A 65 3.01 -13.02 4.14
N ASP A 66 2.20 -13.57 5.04
CA ASP A 66 2.04 -13.10 6.41
C ASP A 66 3.02 -13.74 7.41
N ILE A 67 4.06 -14.43 6.93
CA ILE A 67 5.08 -15.07 7.80
C ILE A 67 5.90 -14.02 8.54
N LYS A 68 6.13 -12.86 7.90
CA LYS A 68 6.92 -11.77 8.49
C LYS A 68 6.05 -10.86 9.35
N ASP A 69 6.26 -10.88 10.66
CA ASP A 69 5.57 -9.98 11.61
C ASP A 69 6.07 -8.52 11.52
N ASP A 70 7.36 -8.32 11.20
CA ASP A 70 7.95 -7.00 11.02
C ASP A 70 8.04 -6.59 9.55
N ILE A 71 7.08 -5.74 9.16
CA ILE A 71 7.05 -5.11 7.84
C ILE A 71 8.30 -4.26 7.50
N THR A 72 9.13 -3.91 8.48
CA THR A 72 10.40 -3.20 8.23
C THR A 72 11.33 -4.06 7.38
N GLU A 73 11.36 -5.37 7.61
CA GLU A 73 12.17 -6.29 6.80
C GLU A 73 11.67 -6.34 5.35
N ILE A 74 10.35 -6.24 5.15
CA ILE A 74 9.75 -6.18 3.81
C ILE A 74 10.14 -4.85 3.13
N ILE A 75 10.05 -3.74 3.84
CA ILE A 75 10.45 -2.42 3.33
C ILE A 75 11.93 -2.40 2.95
N ASP A 76 12.81 -2.90 3.81
CA ASP A 76 14.26 -2.91 3.59
C ASP A 76 14.67 -3.85 2.45
N SER A 77 13.86 -4.89 2.18
CA SER A 77 14.05 -5.79 1.03
C SER A 77 13.60 -5.21 -0.32
N GLY A 78 12.92 -4.06 -0.32
CA GLY A 78 12.46 -3.38 -1.54
C GLY A 78 11.13 -3.86 -2.11
N TYR A 79 10.49 -4.87 -1.51
CA TYR A 79 9.19 -5.42 -1.96
C TYR A 79 7.99 -4.68 -1.34
N ALA A 80 8.07 -3.35 -1.30
CA ALA A 80 7.03 -2.49 -0.72
C ALA A 80 6.73 -1.31 -1.66
N ALA A 81 5.46 -0.90 -1.72
CA ALA A 81 5.07 0.28 -2.47
C ALA A 81 5.46 1.53 -1.67
N GLY A 82 6.59 2.16 -2.03
CA GLY A 82 7.10 3.37 -1.39
C GLY A 82 6.91 4.61 -2.25
N VAL A 83 6.40 5.70 -1.66
CA VAL A 83 6.28 7.00 -2.32
C VAL A 83 6.97 8.08 -1.49
N PRO A 84 7.83 8.92 -2.08
CA PRO A 84 8.42 10.05 -1.37
C PRO A 84 7.34 10.99 -0.82
N ILE A 85 7.47 11.43 0.42
CA ILE A 85 6.57 12.41 1.03
C ILE A 85 6.44 13.69 0.19
N PRO A 86 7.51 14.25 -0.43
CA PRO A 86 7.37 15.43 -1.30
C PRO A 86 6.47 15.20 -2.51
N VAL A 87 6.43 13.96 -3.03
CA VAL A 87 5.48 13.62 -4.11
C VAL A 87 4.07 13.66 -3.54
N LEU A 88 3.81 13.02 -2.40
CA LEU A 88 2.50 12.99 -1.76
C LEU A 88 2.01 14.38 -1.34
N ASP A 89 2.90 15.27 -0.93
CA ASP A 89 2.58 16.66 -0.59
C ASP A 89 1.93 17.39 -1.77
N SER A 90 2.36 17.09 -3.00
CA SER A 90 1.76 17.65 -4.21
C SER A 90 0.37 17.09 -4.57
N TYR A 91 -0.13 16.12 -3.78
CA TYR A 91 -1.46 15.50 -3.89
C TYR A 91 -2.33 15.73 -2.64
N LYS A 92 -1.90 16.58 -1.70
CA LYS A 92 -2.74 16.96 -0.57
C LYS A 92 -4.01 17.66 -1.07
N ASN A 93 -5.12 17.41 -0.39
CA ASN A 93 -6.38 18.11 -0.62
C ASN A 93 -6.37 19.50 0.05
N GLU A 94 -7.46 20.24 -0.07
CA GLU A 94 -7.62 21.57 0.56
C GLU A 94 -7.43 21.57 2.09
N ASN A 95 -7.67 20.43 2.74
CA ASN A 95 -7.48 20.23 4.18
C ASN A 95 -6.06 19.76 4.54
N GLY A 96 -5.13 19.68 3.58
CA GLY A 96 -3.76 19.20 3.79
C GLY A 96 -3.63 17.69 3.96
N HIS A 97 -4.67 16.90 3.65
CA HIS A 97 -4.68 15.45 3.76
C HIS A 97 -4.38 14.78 2.42
N VAL A 98 -3.69 13.64 2.47
CA VAL A 98 -3.46 12.78 1.30
C VAL A 98 -4.57 11.73 1.24
N TRP A 99 -5.34 11.72 0.16
CA TRP A 99 -6.33 10.68 -0.10
C TRP A 99 -5.75 9.60 -1.00
N TYR A 100 -6.03 8.35 -0.65
CA TYR A 100 -5.66 7.21 -1.46
C TYR A 100 -6.70 6.10 -1.31
N ASN A 101 -6.82 5.27 -2.34
CA ASN A 101 -7.49 3.98 -2.25
C ASN A 101 -6.47 2.86 -2.45
N ILE A 102 -6.78 1.70 -1.89
CA ILE A 102 -6.01 0.46 -2.10
C ILE A 102 -6.99 -0.56 -2.65
N SER A 103 -6.60 -1.22 -3.74
CA SER A 103 -7.36 -2.31 -4.33
C SER A 103 -6.46 -3.52 -4.50
N ILE A 104 -6.92 -4.69 -4.08
CA ILE A 104 -6.23 -5.96 -4.32
C ILE A 104 -6.78 -6.56 -5.61
N LYS A 105 -5.88 -7.02 -6.46
CA LYS A 105 -6.17 -7.56 -7.79
C LYS A 105 -5.57 -8.94 -7.93
N LYS A 106 -6.15 -9.76 -8.81
CA LYS A 106 -5.55 -11.01 -9.24
C LYS A 106 -4.58 -10.75 -10.39
N ALA A 107 -3.43 -11.42 -10.36
CA ALA A 107 -2.45 -11.44 -11.45
C ALA A 107 -3.01 -12.12 -12.70
#